data_AF-A0A2N5XH73-F1
#
_entry.id   AF-A0A2N5XH73-F1
#
_cell.length_a   1.000
_cell.length_b   1.000
_cell.length_c   1.000
_cell.angle_alpha   90.00
_cell.angle_beta   90.00
_cell.angle_gamma   90.00
#
_symmetry.space_group_name_H-M   'P 1'
#
loop_
_entity.id
_entity.type
_entity.pdbx_description
1 polymer ?
#
loop_
_entity_poly.entity_id
_entity_poly.type
_entity_poly.pdbx_seq_one_letter_code
_entity_poly.pdbx_strand_id
1 'polypeptide(L)' 'GTRRGGSAERLFDPLLAEAREHAERVALEHLQRAEIAALGLPGYELGMQGEGIDLAGLYRLAGSLRKQGAA' A
#
# COMPACT_ATOMS: atom_id res chain seq x y z
N GLY A 1 23.32 2.10 30.26
CA GLY A 1 21.89 1.88 29.97
C GLY A 1 21.12 3.13 29.54
N THR A 2 21.70 4.34 29.48
CA THR A 2 20.94 5.60 29.35
C THR A 2 20.85 6.19 27.93
N ARG A 3 21.59 5.67 26.95
CA ARG A 3 21.57 6.21 25.57
C ARG A 3 20.45 5.66 24.67
N ARG A 4 19.89 4.49 24.99
CA ARG A 4 18.78 3.90 24.23
C ARG A 4 17.43 4.51 24.62
N GLY A 5 17.17 4.65 25.92
CA GLY A 5 16.01 5.36 26.49
C GLY A 5 16.09 6.89 26.41
N GLY A 6 16.86 7.45 25.48
CA GLY A 6 16.66 8.83 25.03
C GLY A 6 16.44 8.93 23.53
N SER A 7 16.74 7.86 22.78
CA SER A 7 16.48 7.79 21.35
C SER A 7 15.09 7.24 21.06
N ALA A 8 14.56 6.35 21.90
CA ALA A 8 13.21 5.82 21.73
C ALA A 8 12.16 6.91 21.97
N GLU A 9 12.32 7.74 23.00
CA GLU A 9 11.39 8.82 23.34
C GLU A 9 11.51 10.01 22.38
N ARG A 10 12.63 10.17 21.66
CA ARG A 10 12.72 11.11 20.52
C ARG A 10 12.04 10.62 19.25
N LEU A 11 11.85 9.31 19.10
CA LEU A 11 11.18 8.71 17.94
C LEU A 11 9.68 8.49 18.17
N PHE A 12 9.22 8.59 19.41
CA PHE A 12 7.84 8.30 19.77
C PHE A 12 6.83 9.20 19.04
N ASP A 13 6.96 10.52 19.17
CA ASP A 13 6.05 11.46 18.52
C ASP A 13 6.15 11.41 16.97
N PRO A 14 7.35 11.36 16.35
CA PRO A 14 7.45 11.20 14.89
C PRO A 14 6.81 9.92 14.35
N LEU A 15 6.98 8.78 15.03
CA LEU A 15 6.37 7.52 14.59
C LEU A 15 4.85 7.52 14.76
N LEU A 16 4.33 8.18 15.81
CA LEU A 16 2.88 8.36 15.95
C LEU A 16 2.31 9.26 14.86
N ALA A 17 3.02 10.31 14.47
CA ALA A 17 2.63 11.16 13.35
C ALA A 17 2.60 10.36 12.04
N GLU A 18 3.67 9.62 11.73
CA GLU A 18 3.74 8.77 10.53
C GLU A 18 2.62 7.70 10.50
N ALA A 19 2.37 7.05 11.64
CA ALA A 19 1.30 6.06 11.76
C ALA A 19 -0.08 6.68 11.53
N ARG A 20 -0.31 7.90 12.05
CA ARG A 20 -1.56 8.63 11.84
C ARG A 20 -1.74 9.01 10.37
N GLU A 21 -0.73 9.60 9.74
CA GLU A 21 -0.76 9.96 8.32
C GLU A 21 -1.02 8.72 7.44
N HIS A 22 -0.36 7.61 7.76
CA HIS A 22 -0.58 6.35 7.06
C HIS A 22 -2.02 5.83 7.24
N ALA A 23 -2.55 5.87 8.46
CA ALA A 23 -3.91 5.43 8.74
C ALA A 23 -4.96 6.29 8.02
N GLU A 24 -4.79 7.61 8.01
CA GLU A 24 -5.66 8.54 7.28
C GLU A 24 -5.64 8.24 5.76
N ARG A 25 -4.45 8.01 5.18
CA ARG A 25 -4.30 7.63 3.77
C ARG A 25 -4.99 6.29 3.46
N VAL A 26 -4.80 5.27 4.30
CA VAL A 26 -5.42 3.94 4.12
C VAL A 26 -6.94 4.01 4.23
N ALA A 27 -7.46 4.81 5.16
CA ALA A 27 -8.90 5.00 5.30
C ALA A 27 -9.52 5.62 4.04
N LEU A 28 -8.88 6.65 3.47
CA LEU A 28 -9.32 7.26 2.20
C LEU A 28 -9.27 6.26 1.04
N GLU A 29 -8.19 5.49 0.95
CA GLU A 29 -8.02 4.47 -0.09
C GLU A 29 -9.14 3.42 -0.03
N HIS A 30 -9.50 2.95 1.17
CA HIS A 30 -10.61 2.00 1.35
C HIS A 30 -11.96 2.58 0.91
N LEU A 31 -12.25 3.83 1.24
CA LEU A 31 -13.49 4.50 0.82
C LEU A 31 -13.58 4.60 -0.71
N GLN A 32 -12.50 5.05 -1.35
CA GLN A 32 -12.44 5.16 -2.81
C GLN A 32 -12.55 3.80 -3.51
N ARG A 33 -11.91 2.76 -2.98
CA ARG A 33 -12.05 1.39 -3.49
C ARG A 33 -13.48 0.89 -3.37
N ALA A 34 -14.17 1.21 -2.27
CA ALA A 34 -15.57 0.83 -2.08
C ALA A 34 -16.49 1.53 -3.11
N GLU A 35 -16.23 2.80 -3.45
CA GLU A 35 -16.96 3.51 -4.50
C GLU A 35 -16.79 2.86 -5.87
N ILE A 36 -15.57 2.45 -6.23
CA ILE A 36 -15.32 1.73 -7.49
C ILE A 36 -15.98 0.35 -7.48
N ALA A 37 -15.90 -0.38 -6.37
CA ALA A 37 -16.52 -1.69 -6.24
C ALA A 37 -18.05 -1.64 -6.38
N ALA A 38 -18.68 -0.54 -5.96
CA ALA A 38 -20.12 -0.33 -6.09
C ALA A 38 -20.60 -0.25 -7.55
N LEU A 39 -19.70 -0.07 -8.53
CA LEU A 39 -20.04 -0.13 -9.95
C LEU A 39 -20.40 -1.55 -10.43
N GLY A 40 -20.06 -2.59 -9.66
CA GLY A 40 -20.38 -3.98 -9.99
C GLY A 40 -19.64 -4.52 -11.22
N LEU A 41 -18.59 -3.83 -11.67
CA LEU A 41 -17.74 -4.25 -12.78
C LEU A 41 -16.56 -5.10 -12.27
N PRO A 42 -16.04 -6.05 -13.07
CA PRO A 42 -14.81 -6.75 -12.73
C PRO A 42 -13.64 -5.78 -12.56
N GLY A 43 -12.99 -5.82 -11.39
CA GLY A 43 -11.78 -5.06 -11.08
C GLY A 43 -10.61 -5.98 -10.76
N TYR A 44 -9.39 -5.53 -11.07
CA TYR A 44 -8.15 -6.25 -10.77
C TYR A 44 -7.21 -5.36 -9.98
N GLU A 45 -6.53 -5.92 -8.99
CA GLU A 45 -5.57 -5.21 -8.16
C GLU A 45 -4.13 -5.58 -8.55
N LEU A 46 -3.30 -4.56 -8.77
CA LEU A 46 -1.90 -4.74 -9.13
C LEU A 46 -1.00 -4.04 -8.10
N GLY A 47 0.04 -4.74 -7.68
CA GLY A 47 1.03 -4.20 -6.74
C GLY A 47 1.91 -3.13 -7.39
N MET A 48 2.11 -2.02 -6.68
CA MET A 48 3.02 -0.95 -7.09
C MET A 48 4.45 -1.48 -7.26
N GLN A 49 5.13 -1.06 -8.34
CA GLN A 49 6.55 -1.37 -8.57
C GLN A 49 7.38 -0.12 -8.22
N GLY A 50 8.10 -0.15 -7.09
CA GLY A 50 8.76 1.04 -6.53
C GLY A 50 9.89 1.64 -7.37
N GLU A 51 10.60 0.84 -8.17
CA GLU A 51 11.74 1.28 -8.99
C GLU A 51 11.38 1.47 -10.48
N GLY A 52 10.10 1.40 -10.83
CA GLY A 52 9.62 1.36 -12.21
C GLY A 52 9.38 -0.07 -12.71
N ILE A 53 8.92 -0.19 -13.96
CA ILE A 53 8.53 -1.47 -14.57
C ILE A 53 9.59 -1.91 -15.59
N ASP A 54 10.28 -3.00 -15.28
CA ASP A 54 11.12 -3.74 -16.23
C ASP A 54 10.33 -4.88 -16.88
N LEU A 55 10.98 -5.61 -17.81
CA LEU A 55 10.34 -6.73 -18.49
C LEU A 55 9.90 -7.83 -17.50
N ALA A 56 10.74 -8.14 -16.49
CA ALA A 56 10.37 -9.10 -15.46
C ALA A 56 9.15 -8.61 -14.65
N GLY A 57 9.08 -7.31 -14.36
CA GLY A 57 7.95 -6.63 -13.73
C GLY A 57 6.67 -6.76 -14.52
N LEU A 58 6.71 -6.59 -15.85
CA LEU A 58 5.55 -6.82 -16.71
C LEU A 58 5.05 -8.27 -16.60
N TYR A 59 5.94 -9.26 -16.64
CA TYR A 59 5.53 -10.66 -16.49
C TYR A 59 4.97 -10.97 -15.09
N ARG A 60 5.49 -10.32 -14.03
CA ARG A 60 4.89 -10.43 -12.68
C ARG A 60 3.48 -9.87 -12.64
N LEU A 61 3.25 -8.70 -13.24
CA LEU A 61 1.93 -8.07 -13.32
C LEU A 61 0.95 -8.91 -14.15
N ALA A 62 1.37 -9.40 -15.32
CA ALA A 62 0.57 -10.30 -16.15
C ALA A 62 0.20 -11.60 -15.40
N GLY A 63 1.15 -12.17 -14.65
CA GLY A 63 0.89 -13.31 -13.78
C GLY A 63 -0.12 -13.00 -12.67
N SER A 64 -0.09 -11.79 -12.09
CA SER A 64 -1.06 -11.34 -11.09
C SER A 64 -2.47 -11.22 -11.69
N LEU A 65 -2.59 -10.61 -12.88
CA LEU A 65 -3.85 -10.51 -13.61
C LEU A 65 -4.46 -11.89 -13.87
N ARG A 66 -3.67 -12.83 -14.40
CA ARG A 66 -4.12 -14.19 -14.65
C ARG A 66 -4.61 -14.91 -13.40
N LYS A 67 -3.91 -14.77 -12.27
CA LYS A 67 -4.35 -15.35 -10.98
C LYS A 67 -5.69 -14.80 -10.51
N GLN A 68 -6.02 -13.57 -10.89
CA GLN A 68 -7.29 -12.92 -10.59
C GLN A 68 -8.39 -13.21 -11.63
N GLY A 69 -8.11 -14.06 -12.63
CA GLY A 69 -9.09 -14.46 -13.64
C GLY A 69 -9.16 -13.56 -14.87
N ALA A 70 -8.20 -12.63 -15.04
CA ALA A 70 -8.01 -11.98 -16.34
C ALA A 70 -7.48 -13.03 -17.34
N ALA A 71 -8.01 -12.98 -18.58
CA ALA A 71 -7.85 -13.97 -19.65
C ALA A 71 -6.41 -14.50 -19.87
#